data_AF-A0A2E7RCL4-F1
#
_entry.id   AF-A0A2E7RCL4-F1
#
_cell.length_a   1.000
_cell.length_b   1.000
_cell.length_c   1.000
_cell.angle_alpha   90.00
_cell.angle_beta   90.00
_cell.angle_gamma   90.00
#
_symmetry.space_group_name_H-M   'P 1'
#
loop_
_entity.id
_entity.type
_entity.pdbx_description
1 polymer ?
#
loop_
_entity_poly.entity_id
_entity_poly.type
_entity_poly.pdbx_seq_one_letter_code
_entity_poly.pdbx_strand_id
1 'polypeptide(L)'
;MSAPINARIPTRRTGLEYLEQIRGKLGQQYAAKRNFDYGAGQHNSVTNLSPWIRHRLLLEEEAVKAALSVHGYSRAEKFIQEVFWRTYWKGWLE
;
A
#
# COMPACT_ATOMS: atom_id res chain seq x y z
N MET A 1 4.54 -20.80 0.34
CA MET A 1 3.44 -20.66 -0.66
C MET A 1 2.52 -19.55 -0.18
N SER A 2 2.61 -18.35 -0.76
CA SER A 2 1.77 -17.20 -0.37
C SER A 2 0.46 -17.26 -1.15
N ALA A 3 -0.67 -17.26 -0.43
CA ALA A 3 -2.01 -17.28 -1.02
C ALA A 3 -2.23 -16.10 -1.99
N PRO A 4 -3.02 -16.28 -3.07
CA PRO A 4 -3.24 -15.24 -4.06
C PRO A 4 -3.86 -13.99 -3.42
N ILE A 5 -3.38 -12.84 -3.87
CA ILE A 5 -3.66 -11.49 -3.35
C ILE A 5 -5.17 -11.14 -3.45
N ASN A 6 -5.93 -11.87 -4.28
CA ASN A 6 -7.33 -11.59 -4.59
C ASN A 6 -8.38 -12.24 -3.67
N ALA A 7 -8.01 -12.92 -2.58
CA ALA A 7 -8.96 -13.70 -1.77
C ALA A 7 -9.04 -13.31 -0.28
N ARG A 8 -8.53 -12.15 0.14
CA ARG A 8 -8.74 -11.70 1.53
C ARG A 8 -10.03 -10.90 1.62
N ILE A 9 -11.02 -11.44 2.34
CA ILE A 9 -12.21 -10.68 2.75
C ILE A 9 -11.71 -9.39 3.42
N PRO A 10 -12.00 -8.20 2.86
CA PRO A 10 -11.47 -6.95 3.39
C PRO A 10 -12.14 -6.67 4.72
N THR A 11 -11.38 -6.88 5.80
CA THR A 11 -11.74 -6.53 7.18
C THR A 11 -10.62 -5.68 7.77
N ARG A 12 -10.93 -4.90 8.81
CA ARG A 12 -9.89 -4.10 9.51
C ARG A 12 -8.71 -4.97 9.95
N ARG A 13 -9.00 -6.11 10.57
CA ARG A 13 -7.98 -7.08 11.02
C ARG A 13 -7.08 -7.55 9.87
N THR A 14 -7.66 -8.02 8.77
CA THR A 14 -6.88 -8.52 7.62
C THR A 14 -6.06 -7.43 6.95
N GLY A 15 -6.53 -6.17 6.99
CA GLY A 15 -5.81 -5.02 6.47
C GLY A 15 -4.56 -4.70 7.27
N LEU A 16 -4.68 -4.67 8.60
CA LEU A 16 -3.55 -4.46 9.51
C LEU A 16 -2.55 -5.62 9.43
N GLU A 17 -3.02 -6.87 9.44
CA GLU A 17 -2.16 -8.05 9.26
C GLU A 17 -1.39 -8.01 7.93
N TYR A 18 -2.05 -7.59 6.86
CA TYR A 18 -1.40 -7.47 5.56
C TYR A 18 -0.39 -6.32 5.53
N LEU A 19 -0.72 -5.16 6.12
CA LEU A 19 0.20 -4.03 6.22
C LEU A 19 1.48 -4.43 6.94
N GLU A 20 1.38 -5.15 8.05
CA GLU A 20 2.55 -5.68 8.76
C GLU A 20 3.37 -6.66 7.91
N GLN A 21 2.74 -7.50 7.10
CA GLN A 21 3.45 -8.41 6.18
C GLN A 21 4.25 -7.67 5.10
N ILE A 22 3.77 -6.50 4.65
CA ILE A 22 4.37 -5.77 3.53
C ILE A 22 5.18 -4.54 3.93
N ARG A 23 5.21 -4.15 5.22
CA ARG A 23 5.88 -2.92 5.70
C ARG A 23 7.34 -2.80 5.24
N GLY A 24 8.05 -3.92 5.13
CA GLY A 24 9.43 -3.97 4.62
C GLY A 24 9.59 -3.55 3.15
N LYS A 25 8.52 -3.57 2.37
CA LYS A 25 8.52 -3.23 0.93
C LYS A 25 8.16 -1.76 0.65
N LEU A 26 7.67 -1.01 1.64
CA LEU A 26 7.12 0.35 1.47
C LEU A 26 8.17 1.46 1.26
N GLY A 27 9.45 1.10 1.14
CA GLY A 27 10.57 2.02 0.92
C GLY A 27 11.09 2.02 -0.52
N GLN A 28 12.40 1.91 -0.67
CA GLN A 28 13.08 1.94 -1.98
C GLN A 28 12.58 0.86 -2.95
N GLN A 29 12.20 -0.33 -2.44
CA GLN A 29 11.63 -1.39 -3.27
C GLN A 29 10.33 -0.95 -3.94
N TYR A 30 9.44 -0.27 -3.20
CA TYR A 30 8.23 0.31 -3.77
C TYR A 30 8.59 1.35 -4.84
N ALA A 31 9.48 2.28 -4.52
CA ALA A 31 9.90 3.33 -5.44
C ALA A 31 10.45 2.79 -6.78
N ALA A 32 11.26 1.73 -6.71
CA ALA A 32 11.90 1.09 -7.86
C ALA A 32 10.91 0.29 -8.72
N LYS A 33 9.86 -0.29 -8.13
CA LYS A 33 8.96 -1.22 -8.83
C LYS A 33 7.63 -0.62 -9.25
N ARG A 34 7.17 0.48 -8.63
CA ARG A 34 5.79 0.99 -8.80
C ARG A 34 5.33 1.22 -10.25
N ASN A 35 6.25 1.51 -11.16
CA ASN A 35 5.96 1.81 -12.57
C ASN A 35 6.06 0.57 -13.50
N PHE A 36 6.36 -0.60 -12.97
CA PHE A 36 6.55 -1.82 -13.77
C PHE A 36 5.34 -2.75 -13.64
N ASP A 37 4.74 -3.09 -14.77
CA ASP A 37 3.82 -4.22 -14.88
C ASP A 37 4.57 -5.40 -15.50
N TYR A 38 4.68 -6.49 -14.73
CA TYR A 38 5.35 -7.73 -15.17
C TYR A 38 4.38 -8.72 -15.82
N GLY A 39 3.16 -8.29 -16.11
CA GLY A 39 2.13 -9.11 -16.75
C GLY A 39 1.24 -9.85 -15.76
N ALA A 40 0.31 -10.63 -16.32
CA ALA A 40 -0.76 -11.28 -15.56
C ALA A 40 -0.22 -12.16 -14.41
N GLY A 41 -0.78 -11.96 -13.21
CA GLY A 41 -0.40 -12.71 -12.01
C GLY A 41 0.85 -12.17 -11.28
N GLN A 42 1.51 -11.13 -11.81
CA GLN A 42 2.73 -10.56 -11.22
C GLN A 42 2.52 -9.14 -10.66
N HIS A 43 1.41 -8.91 -9.97
CA HIS A 43 1.08 -7.62 -9.30
C HIS A 43 1.88 -7.40 -8.00
N ASN A 44 3.19 -7.61 -8.05
CA ASN A 44 4.12 -7.46 -6.93
C ASN A 44 4.76 -6.07 -6.85
N SER A 45 4.51 -5.24 -7.87
CA SER A 45 5.04 -3.89 -8.00
C SER A 45 4.30 -2.85 -7.17
N VAL A 46 3.04 -3.14 -6.82
CA VAL A 46 2.17 -2.30 -6.00
C VAL A 46 1.81 -3.00 -4.70
N THR A 47 1.33 -2.25 -3.71
CA THR A 47 1.07 -2.76 -2.36
C THR A 47 -0.25 -3.50 -2.23
N ASN A 48 -1.17 -3.37 -3.20
CA ASN A 48 -2.51 -3.94 -3.16
C ASN A 48 -3.33 -3.57 -1.90
N LEU A 49 -3.06 -2.42 -1.27
CA LEU A 49 -3.81 -1.95 -0.09
C LEU A 49 -5.20 -1.35 -0.42
N SER A 50 -5.50 -1.15 -1.70
CA SER A 50 -6.72 -0.47 -2.15
C SER A 50 -8.04 -1.07 -1.62
N PRO A 51 -8.21 -2.41 -1.43
CA PRO A 51 -9.45 -2.96 -0.90
C PRO A 51 -9.76 -2.50 0.52
N TRP A 52 -8.74 -2.31 1.37
CA TRP A 52 -8.92 -1.86 2.75
C TRP A 52 -9.04 -0.34 2.86
N ILE A 53 -8.23 0.40 2.10
CA ILE A 53 -8.20 1.87 2.18
C ILE A 53 -9.49 2.48 1.60
N ARG A 54 -10.04 1.93 0.50
CA ARG A 54 -11.29 2.47 -0.09
C ARG A 54 -12.49 2.45 0.86
N HIS A 55 -12.51 1.49 1.77
CA HIS A 55 -13.58 1.32 2.76
C HIS A 55 -13.18 1.83 4.16
N ARG A 56 -12.04 2.54 4.29
CA ARG A 56 -11.49 3.02 5.56
C ARG A 56 -11.31 1.92 6.63
N LEU A 57 -11.11 0.68 6.19
CA LEU A 57 -10.80 -0.44 7.08
C LEU A 57 -9.33 -0.39 7.54
N LEU A 58 -8.48 0.15 6.66
CA LEU A 58 -7.12 0.59 6.93
C LEU A 58 -7.04 2.07 6.55
N LEU A 59 -6.53 2.91 7.44
CA LEU A 59 -6.41 4.35 7.21
C LEU A 59 -5.11 4.68 6.48
N GLU A 60 -5.14 5.76 5.70
CA GLU A 60 -3.97 6.33 5.05
C GLU A 60 -2.85 6.64 6.06
N GLU A 61 -3.22 7.17 7.23
CA GLU A 61 -2.28 7.46 8.33
C GLU A 61 -1.59 6.20 8.86
N GLU A 62 -2.32 5.08 8.99
CA GLU A 62 -1.76 3.80 9.43
C GLU A 62 -0.71 3.29 8.43
N ALA A 63 -1.00 3.42 7.13
CA ALA A 63 -0.07 3.06 6.07
C ALA A 63 1.20 3.95 6.06
N VAL A 64 1.04 5.26 6.23
CA VAL A 64 2.16 6.22 6.30
C VAL A 64 3.03 5.95 7.53
N LYS A 65 2.43 5.74 8.71
CA LYS A 65 3.16 5.39 9.94
C LYS A 65 3.96 4.09 9.77
N ALA A 66 3.38 3.07 9.16
CA ALA A 66 4.09 1.81 8.89
C ALA A 66 5.32 2.02 8.00
N ALA A 67 5.19 2.81 6.92
CA ALA A 67 6.32 3.10 6.04
C ALA A 67 7.41 3.92 6.76
N LEU A 68 7.02 4.97 7.49
CA LEU A 68 7.94 5.81 8.25
C LEU A 68 8.70 5.03 9.34
N SER A 69 8.01 4.18 10.09
CA SER A 69 8.62 3.41 11.18
C SER A 69 9.70 2.44 10.73
N VAL A 70 9.63 1.94 9.50
CA VAL A 70 10.62 1.00 8.94
C VAL A 70 11.71 1.71 8.16
N HIS A 71 11.33 2.67 7.33
CA HIS A 71 12.22 3.19 6.30
C HIS A 71 12.72 4.60 6.57
N GLY A 72 12.04 5.37 7.42
CA GLY A 72 12.20 6.82 7.51
C GLY A 72 11.69 7.54 6.25
N TYR A 73 11.56 8.86 6.33
CA TYR A 73 10.94 9.66 5.26
C TYR A 73 11.65 9.53 3.91
N SER A 74 12.98 9.73 3.87
CA SER A 74 13.74 9.75 2.60
C SER A 74 13.54 8.49 1.75
N ARG A 75 13.44 7.31 2.39
CA ARG A 75 13.24 6.04 1.66
C ARG A 75 11.79 5.72 1.37
N ALA A 76 10.86 6.21 2.19
CA ALA A 76 9.41 6.00 2.03
C ALA A 76 8.71 7.08 1.19
N GLU A 77 9.41 8.15 0.79
CA GLU A 77 8.85 9.34 0.16
C GLU A 77 7.88 9.02 -0.97
N LYS A 78 8.28 8.16 -1.92
CA LYS A 78 7.42 7.81 -3.06
C LYS A 78 6.15 7.07 -2.66
N PHE A 79 6.22 6.19 -1.67
CA PHE A 79 5.02 5.53 -1.15
C PHE A 79 4.08 6.53 -0.48
N ILE A 80 4.63 7.43 0.34
CA ILE A 80 3.86 8.46 1.04
C ILE A 80 3.19 9.41 0.03
N GLN A 81 3.91 9.84 -1.02
CA GLN A 81 3.35 10.64 -2.10
C GLN A 81 2.12 9.97 -2.71
N GLU A 82 2.19 8.68 -3.05
CA GLU A 82 1.07 7.93 -3.67
C GLU A 82 -0.15 7.84 -2.74
N VAL A 83 0.06 7.69 -1.43
CA VAL A 83 -1.04 7.76 -0.45
C VAL A 83 -1.72 9.13 -0.49
N PHE A 84 -0.95 10.23 -0.52
CA PHE A 84 -1.51 11.58 -0.61
C PHE A 84 -2.17 11.86 -1.95
N TRP A 85 -1.58 11.44 -3.07
CA TRP A 85 -2.16 11.55 -4.41
C TRP A 85 -3.56 10.94 -4.44
N ARG A 86 -3.73 9.76 -3.83
CA ARG A 86 -5.03 9.10 -3.75
C ARG A 86 -6.07 9.92 -2.97
N THR A 87 -5.68 10.55 -1.87
CA THR A 87 -6.59 11.40 -1.06
C THR A 87 -6.96 12.68 -1.81
N TYR A 88 -5.98 13.29 -2.49
CA TYR A 88 -6.18 14.49 -3.29
C TYR A 88 -7.21 14.28 -4.40
N TRP A 89 -7.04 13.22 -5.21
CA TRP A 89 -8.00 12.88 -6.27
C TRP A 89 -9.41 12.63 -5.75
N LYS A 90 -9.55 12.08 -4.53
CA LYS A 90 -10.86 11.84 -3.92
C LYS A 90 -11.55 13.15 -3.53
N GLY A 91 -10.82 14.11 -2.95
CA GLY A 91 -11.38 15.41 -2.58
C GLY A 91 -11.62 16.35 -3.76
N TRP A 92 -11.02 16.10 -4.92
CA TRP A 92 -11.19 16.92 -6.13
C TRP A 92 -12.42 16.52 -6.99
N LEU A 93 -12.89 15.27 -6.88
CA LEU A 93 -14.05 14.77 -7.63
C LEU A 93 -15.38 14.83 -6.84
N GLU A 94 -15.35 15.38 -5.63
CA GLU A 94 -16.52 15.72 -4.80
C GLU A 94 -16.94 17.18 -5.07
#